data_AF-A0A0F9H4Y7-F1
#
_entry.id   AF-A0A0F9H4Y7-F1
#
_cell.length_a   1.000
_cell.length_b   1.000
_cell.length_c   1.000
_cell.angle_alpha   90.00
_cell.angle_beta   90.00
_cell.angle_gamma   90.00
#
_symmetry.space_group_name_H-M   'P 1'
#
loop_
_entity.id
_entity.type
_entity.pdbx_description
1 polymer ?
#
loop_
_entity_poly.entity_id
_entity_poly.type
_entity_poly.pdbx_seq_one_letter_code
_entity_poly.pdbx_strand_id
1 'polypeptide(L)' 'MPGKHAVRKRLPDTRDSITRHVVIDYSTDVYITVGLYPDTKQPGEVFITVGKVGSTVRGMIDLFGLNVSLLLQYGID' A
#
# COMPACT_ATOMS: atom_id res chain seq x y z
N MET A 1 -7.97 -3.00 30.76
CA MET A 1 -7.55 -1.84 29.96
C MET A 1 -8.53 -1.69 28.81
N PRO A 2 -9.24 -0.57 28.64
CA PRO A 2 -10.12 -0.40 27.48
C PRO A 2 -9.25 -0.53 26.23
N GLY A 3 -9.62 -1.43 25.32
CA GLY A 3 -8.87 -1.71 24.11
C GLY A 3 -8.63 -0.40 23.36
N LYS A 4 -7.37 -0.11 23.03
CA LYS A 4 -7.00 1.00 22.16
C LYS A 4 -7.66 0.72 20.82
N HIS A 5 -8.89 1.20 20.63
CA HIS A 5 -9.53 1.11 19.33
C HIS A 5 -8.61 1.84 18.36
N ALA A 6 -8.13 1.11 17.36
CA ALA A 6 -7.37 1.67 16.26
C ALA A 6 -8.20 2.81 15.64
N VAL A 7 -7.90 4.05 16.02
CA VAL A 7 -8.55 5.22 15.45
C VAL A 7 -7.99 5.34 14.05
N ARG A 8 -8.86 5.16 13.03
CA ARG A 8 -8.47 5.29 11.63
C ARG A 8 -7.80 6.65 11.43
N LYS A 9 -6.50 6.65 11.16
CA LYS A 9 -5.78 7.85 10.75
C LYS A 9 -6.02 8.02 9.26
N ARG A 10 -6.78 9.05 8.87
CA ARG A 10 -6.98 9.34 7.45
C ARG A 10 -5.69 9.95 6.91
N LEU A 11 -5.29 9.53 5.71
CA LEU A 11 -4.23 10.22 4.99
C LEU A 11 -4.77 11.50 4.34
N PRO A 12 -3.97 12.58 4.27
CA PRO A 12 -4.32 13.81 3.57
C PRO A 12 -4.35 13.62 2.06
N ASP A 13 -5.10 14.47 1.35
CA ASP A 13 -5.27 14.37 -0.11
C ASP A 13 -3.95 14.51 -0.87
N THR A 14 -2.99 15.25 -0.32
CA THR A 14 -1.62 15.35 -0.84
C THR A 14 -0.63 14.82 0.18
N ARG A 15 0.28 13.95 -0.27
CA ARG A 15 1.25 13.25 0.58
C ARG A 15 2.49 12.86 -0.22
N ASP A 16 3.59 12.64 0.48
CA ASP A 16 4.79 12.07 -0.13
C ASP A 16 4.56 10.60 -0.45
N SER A 17 5.02 10.18 -1.63
CA SER A 17 4.97 8.78 -2.04
C SER A 17 6.32 8.30 -2.55
N ILE A 18 6.69 7.07 -2.18
CA ILE A 18 7.87 6.39 -2.70
C ILE A 18 7.42 5.32 -3.68
N THR A 19 7.79 5.48 -4.95
CA THR A 19 7.57 4.43 -5.96
C THR A 19 8.86 3.67 -6.21
N ARG A 20 8.80 2.34 -6.03
CA ARG A 20 9.88 1.42 -6.31
C ARG A 20 9.48 0.51 -7.47
N HIS A 21 10.28 0.54 -8.53
CA HIS A 21 10.20 -0.43 -9.62
C HIS A 21 11.11 -1.62 -9.32
N VAL A 22 10.57 -2.82 -9.48
CA VAL A 22 11.23 -4.11 -9.28
C VAL A 22 10.93 -4.96 -10.50
N VAL A 23 11.93 -5.67 -11.01
CA VAL A 23 11.75 -6.64 -12.09
C VAL A 23 11.94 -8.03 -11.49
N ILE A 24 10.90 -8.86 -11.56
CA ILE A 24 10.95 -10.28 -11.15
C ILE A 24 11.18 -11.12 -12.41
N ASP A 25 12.20 -11.99 -12.35
CA ASP A 25 12.56 -12.98 -13.38
C ASP A 25 12.42 -12.46 -14.82
N TYR A 26 13.08 -11.31 -15.06
CA TYR A 26 13.28 -10.65 -16.37
C TYR A 26 12.03 -10.23 -17.15
N SER A 27 10.83 -10.57 -16.71
CA SER A 27 9.60 -10.47 -17.51
C SER A 27 8.42 -9.86 -16.76
N THR A 28 8.56 -9.69 -15.44
CA THR A 28 7.50 -9.17 -14.57
C THR A 28 7.95 -7.85 -13.95
N ASP A 29 7.50 -6.75 -14.55
CA ASP A 29 7.62 -5.42 -13.96
C ASP A 29 6.63 -5.27 -12.80
N VAL A 30 7.13 -4.91 -11.63
CA VAL A 30 6.35 -4.62 -10.44
C VAL A 30 6.67 -3.20 -9.99
N TYR A 31 5.64 -2.37 -9.86
CA TYR A 31 5.72 -1.04 -9.30
C TYR A 31 5.01 -1.05 -7.95
N ILE A 32 5.77 -0.79 -6.89
CA ILE A 32 5.25 -0.66 -5.54
C ILE A 32 5.27 0.82 -5.21
N THR A 33 4.11 1.40 -4.93
CA THR A 33 3.97 2.81 -4.52
C THR A 33 3.49 2.85 -3.08
N VAL A 34 4.30 3.45 -2.21
CA VAL A 34 4.00 3.61 -0.78
C VAL A 34 3.70 5.06 -0.51
N GLY A 35 2.48 5.38 -0.08
CA GLY A 35 2.10 6.71 0.39
C GLY A 35 2.41 6.86 1.88
N LEU A 36 3.05 7.96 2.26
CA LEU A 36 3.50 8.22 3.63
C LEU A 36 2.61 9.24 4.31
N TYR A 37 2.46 9.14 5.63
CA TYR A 37 1.91 10.25 6.41
C TYR A 37 2.92 11.41 6.45
N PRO A 38 2.51 12.66 6.15
CA PRO A 38 3.43 13.79 6.11
C PRO A 38 4.10 14.07 7.46
N ASP A 39 3.39 13.83 8.57
CA ASP A 39 3.89 14.14 9.92
C ASP A 39 4.89 13.09 10.43
N THR A 40 4.61 11.81 10.20
CA THR A 40 5.37 10.70 10.81
C THR A 40 6.27 9.97 9.80
N LYS A 41 6.14 10.27 8.51
CA LYS A 41 6.75 9.53 7.38
C LYS A 41 6.50 8.02 7.40
N GLN A 42 5.51 7.57 8.17
CA GLN A 42 5.14 6.16 8.23
C GLN A 42 4.29 5.78 7.01
N PRO A 43 4.33 4.52 6.56
CA PRO A 43 3.48 4.02 5.49
C PRO A 43 2.00 4.10 5.90
N GLY A 44 1.17 4.74 5.08
CA GLY A 44 -0.28 4.76 5.29
C GLY A 44 -1.08 4.12 4.16
N GLU A 45 -0.46 3.94 2.99
CA GLU A 45 -1.04 3.15 1.91
C GLU A 45 0.03 2.51 1.05
N VAL A 46 -0.31 1.40 0.41
CA VAL A 46 0.55 0.65 -0.50
C VAL A 46 -0.27 0.22 -1.71
N PHE A 47 0.21 0.57 -2.89
CA PHE A 47 -0.31 0.13 -4.17
C PHE A 47 0.73 -0.71 -4.89
N ILE A 48 0.28 -1.80 -5.52
CA ILE A 48 1.15 -2.69 -6.27
C ILE A 48 0.57 -2.81 -7.68
N THR A 49 1.34 -2.40 -8.68
CA THR A 49 1.02 -2.56 -10.09
C THR A 49 1.97 -3.58 -10.68
N VAL A 50 1.43 -4.68 -11.18
CA VAL A 50 2.22 -5.71 -11.88
C VAL A 50 1.91 -5.67 -13.37
N GLY A 51 2.95 -5.84 -14.18
CA GLY A 51 2.91 -5.91 -15.64
C GLY A 51 2.18 -7.16 -16.14
N LYS A 52 2.88 -8.00 -16.92
CA LYS A 52 2.28 -9.14 -17.64
C LYS A 52 1.79 -10.25 -16.69
N VAL A 53 0.61 -10.06 -16.10
CA VAL A 53 -0.08 -11.05 -15.25
C VAL A 53 -1.53 -11.22 -15.70
N GLY A 54 -2.09 -12.42 -15.52
CA GLY A 54 -3.51 -12.67 -15.82
C GLY A 54 -4.44 -11.78 -14.99
N SER A 55 -5.63 -11.47 -15.51
CA SER A 55 -6.60 -10.55 -14.88
C SER A 55 -7.02 -10.96 -13.47
N THR A 56 -7.15 -12.26 -13.19
CA THR A 56 -7.45 -12.77 -11.85
C THR A 56 -6.34 -12.44 -10.86
N VAL A 57 -5.08 -12.65 -11.25
CA VAL A 57 -3.91 -12.35 -10.42
C VAL A 57 -3.80 -10.84 -10.20
N ARG A 58 -4.06 -10.04 -11.23
CA ARG A 58 -4.08 -8.59 -11.10
C ARG A 58 -5.11 -8.12 -10.08
N GLY A 59 -6.34 -8.63 -10.18
CA GLY A 59 -7.41 -8.28 -9.24
C GLY A 59 -7.08 -8.67 -7.79
N MET A 60 -6.46 -9.83 -7.57
CA MET A 60 -6.02 -10.23 -6.22
C MET A 60 -4.96 -9.29 -5.65
N ILE A 61 -4.01 -8.84 -6.46
CA ILE A 61 -2.96 -7.92 -6.04
C ILE A 61 -3.53 -6.54 -5.71
N ASP A 62 -4.45 -6.04 -6.55
CA ASP A 62 -5.12 -4.76 -6.30
C ASP A 62 -5.93 -4.80 -4.99
N LEU A 63 -6.67 -5.90 -4.75
CA LEU A 63 -7.39 -6.12 -3.49
C LEU A 63 -6.45 -6.27 -2.28
N PHE A 64 -5.29 -6.90 -2.47
CA PHE A 64 -4.29 -7.01 -1.43
C PHE A 64 -3.72 -5.64 -1.04
N GLY A 65 -3.35 -4.80 -2.01
CA GLY A 65 -2.89 -3.43 -1.76
C GLY A 65 -3.93 -2.59 -1.03
N LEU A 66 -5.20 -2.71 -1.43
CA LEU A 66 -6.32 -2.03 -0.74
C LEU A 66 -6.43 -2.48 0.73
N ASN A 67 -6.41 -3.80 0.99
CA ASN A 67 -6.50 -4.34 2.34
C ASN A 67 -5.30 -3.91 3.20
N VAL A 68 -4.08 -3.98 2.69
CA VAL A 68 -2.87 -3.53 3.40
C VAL A 68 -2.95 -2.04 3.72
N SER A 69 -3.39 -1.22 2.76
CA SER A 69 -3.59 0.22 2.97
C SER A 69 -4.62 0.52 4.06
N LEU A 70 -5.66 -0.31 4.16
CA LEU A 70 -6.65 -0.19 5.23
C LEU A 70 -6.04 -0.55 6.58
N LEU A 71 -5.29 -1.66 6.67
CA LEU A 71 -4.63 -2.11 7.89
C LEU A 71 -3.63 -1.07 8.41
N LEU A 72 -2.84 -0.45 7.52
CA LEU A 72 -1.90 0.62 7.85
C LEU A 72 -2.61 1.86 8.43
N GLN A 73 -3.81 2.20 7.93
CA GLN A 73 -4.63 3.30 8.49
C GLN A 73 -5.16 3.01 9.90
N TYR A 74 -5.28 1.74 10.29
CA TYR A 74 -5.66 1.31 11.64
C TYR A 74 -4.44 1.22 12.58
N GLY A 75 -3.25 1.64 12.17
CA GLY A 75 -2.08 1.67 13.05
C GLY A 75 -1.58 0.28 13.43
N ILE A 76 -1.76 -0.70 12.53
CA ILE A 76 -0.99 -1.94 12.56
C ILE A 76 0.39 -1.57 11.99
N ASP A 77 1.31 -1.20 12.89
CA ASP A 77 2.75 -1.02 12.63
C ASP A 77 3.46 -2.38 12.61
#